data_AF-A0A2D8PVI2-F1
#
_entry.id   AF-A0A2D8PVI2-F1
#
_cell.length_a   1.000
_cell.length_b   1.000
_cell.length_c   1.000
_cell.angle_alpha   90.00
_cell.angle_beta   90.00
_cell.angle_gamma   90.00
#
_symmetry.space_group_name_H-M   'P 1'
#
loop_
_entity.id
_entity.type
_entity.pdbx_description
1 polymer ?
#
loop_
_entity_poly.entity_id
_entity_poly.type
_entity_poly.pdbx_seq_one_letter_code
_entity_poly.pdbx_strand_id
1 'polypeptide(L)' 'MGIFRDEDQNPSPEDVADLDAALTGRDVAHEFYLYYGAGHRFQDLVRPESYREEQAKDAWTKIGVFMKDNLG' A
#
# COMPACT_ATOMS: atom_id res chain seq x y z
N MET A 1 8.70 -0.01 -1.44
CA MET A 1 7.42 0.51 -0.93
C MET A 1 6.28 -0.41 -1.38
N GLY A 2 5.31 -0.68 -0.51
CA GLY A 2 4.09 -1.43 -0.79
C GLY A 2 2.88 -0.73 -0.18
N ILE A 3 1.76 -0.73 -0.91
CA ILE A 3 0.48 -0.17 -0.47
C ILE A 3 -0.53 -1.31 -0.43
N PHE A 4 -1.00 -1.62 0.77
CA PHE A 4 -1.85 -2.74 1.08
C PHE A 4 -3.11 -2.28 1.80
N ARG A 5 -4.06 -3.19 1.98
CA ARG A 5 -5.34 -2.90 2.63
C ARG A 5 -5.77 -4.09 3.48
N ASP A 6 -6.49 -3.79 4.55
CA ASP A 6 -6.94 -4.77 5.55
C ASP A 6 -7.90 -5.81 4.94
N GLU A 7 -8.81 -5.38 4.06
CA GLU A 7 -9.78 -6.26 3.41
C GLU A 7 -9.24 -7.02 2.18
N ASP A 8 -7.93 -6.99 1.92
CA ASP A 8 -7.36 -7.89 0.93
C ASP A 8 -7.28 -9.30 1.47
N GLN A 9 -7.83 -10.26 0.73
CA GLN A 9 -7.52 -11.67 0.96
C GLN A 9 -6.28 -12.13 0.17
N ASN A 10 -5.74 -11.28 -0.70
CA ASN A 10 -4.54 -11.62 -1.46
C ASN A 10 -3.82 -10.36 -1.97
N PRO A 11 -2.74 -9.91 -1.31
CA PRO A 11 -2.11 -10.49 -0.12
C PRO A 11 -2.89 -10.15 1.17
N SER A 12 -3.07 -11.13 2.06
CA SER A 12 -3.68 -10.91 3.38
C SER A 12 -2.78 -10.08 4.30
N PRO A 13 -3.31 -9.49 5.40
CA PRO A 13 -2.46 -8.80 6.39
C PRO A 13 -1.34 -9.68 6.96
N GLU A 14 -1.57 -10.99 7.11
CA GLU A 14 -0.53 -11.96 7.51
C GLU A 14 0.54 -12.11 6.42
N ASP A 15 0.15 -12.20 5.15
CA ASP A 15 1.12 -12.27 4.03
C ASP A 15 1.99 -11.00 3.96
N VAL A 16 1.41 -9.83 4.28
CA VAL A 16 2.15 -8.56 4.34
C VAL A 16 3.15 -8.59 5.50
N ALA A 17 2.78 -9.12 6.66
CA ALA A 17 3.68 -9.27 7.80
C ALA A 17 4.82 -10.27 7.49
N ASP A 18 4.52 -11.39 6.82
CA ASP A 18 5.53 -12.35 6.38
C ASP A 18 6.51 -11.75 5.37
N LEU A 19 6.00 -10.93 4.44
CA LEU A 19 6.82 -10.21 3.48
C LEU A 19 7.73 -9.18 4.16
N ASP A 20 7.21 -8.45 5.15
CA ASP A 20 7.96 -7.45 5.93
C ASP A 20 9.10 -8.11 6.71
N ALA A 21 8.81 -9.23 7.39
CA ALA A 21 9.81 -10.02 8.10
C ALA A 21 10.88 -10.57 7.14
N ALA A 22 10.48 -11.05 5.96
CA ALA A 22 11.40 -11.62 4.97
C ALA A 22 12.34 -10.58 4.33
N LEU A 23 11.86 -9.35 4.15
CA LEU A 23 12.64 -8.22 3.63
C LEU A 23 13.53 -7.62 4.72
N THR A 24 13.01 -7.44 5.93
CA THR A 24 13.78 -6.99 7.11
C THR A 24 14.93 -7.95 7.39
N GLY A 25 14.68 -9.27 7.36
CA GLY A 25 15.71 -10.29 7.57
C GLY A 25 16.82 -10.31 6.50
N ARG A 26 16.61 -9.63 5.37
CA ARG A 26 17.59 -9.49 4.27
C ARG A 26 18.19 -8.09 4.16
N ASP A 27 17.91 -7.21 5.13
CA ASP A 27 18.36 -5.82 5.16
C ASP A 27 17.95 -5.03 3.90
N VAL A 28 16.80 -5.39 3.33
CA VAL A 28 16.22 -4.68 2.18
C VAL A 28 15.37 -3.53 2.71
N ALA A 29 15.70 -2.30 2.35
CA ALA A 29 14.88 -1.14 2.70
C ALA A 29 13.49 -1.25 2.05
N HIS A 30 12.45 -1.24 2.87
CA HIS A 30 11.06 -1.28 2.42
C HIS A 30 10.17 -0.46 3.36
N GLU A 31 9.04 -0.04 2.83
CA GLU A 31 8.01 0.71 3.56
C GLU A 31 6.66 0.16 3.14
N PHE A 32 5.89 -0.35 4.09
CA PHE A 32 4.55 -0.89 3.85
C PHE A 32 3.48 -0.04 4.51
N TYR A 33 2.46 0.32 3.73
CA TYR A 33 1.34 1.14 4.17
C TYR A 33 0.07 0.32 4.08
N LEU A 34 -0.55 0.01 5.22
CA LEU A 34 -1.80 -0.73 5.31
C LEU A 34 -2.97 0.23 5.54
N TYR A 35 -3.92 0.29 4.62
CA TYR A 35 -5.13 1.11 4.76
C TYR A 35 -6.30 0.29 5.30
N TYR A 36 -6.74 0.64 6.51
CA TYR A 36 -7.94 0.10 7.15
C TYR A 36 -9.22 0.71 6.54
N GLY A 37 -10.23 -0.12 6.27
CA GLY A 37 -11.51 0.32 5.67
C GLY A 37 -11.45 0.69 4.18
N ALA A 38 -10.32 0.42 3.52
CA ALA A 38 -10.18 0.54 2.08
C ALA A 38 -10.45 -0.81 1.41
N GLY A 39 -11.56 -0.92 0.68
CA GLY A 39 -11.89 -2.12 -0.11
C GLY A 39 -11.01 -2.30 -1.34
N HIS A 40 -11.22 -3.39 -2.08
CA HIS A 40 -10.47 -3.65 -3.33
C HIS A 40 -10.59 -2.51 -4.30
N ARG A 41 -9.47 -2.10 -4.90
CA ARG A 41 -9.40 -1.00 -5.88
C ARG A 41 -9.80 0.36 -5.30
N PHE A 42 -9.39 0.68 -4.08
CA PHE A 42 -9.68 2.00 -3.48
C PHE A 42 -9.12 3.20 -4.26
N GLN A 43 -8.15 2.98 -5.15
CA GLN A 43 -7.61 4.00 -6.06
C GLN A 43 -8.32 4.09 -7.42
N ASP A 44 -9.27 3.19 -7.70
CA ASP A 44 -9.95 3.11 -8.99
C ASP A 44 -11.05 4.18 -9.08
N LEU A 45 -10.71 5.30 -9.71
CA LEU A 45 -11.61 6.43 -9.95
C LEU A 45 -12.85 6.06 -10.79
N VAL A 46 -12.79 4.96 -11.54
CA VAL A 46 -13.87 4.52 -12.43
C VAL A 46 -14.86 3.60 -11.70
N ARG A 47 -14.54 3.18 -10.46
CA ARG A 47 -15.38 2.35 -9.60
C ARG A 47 -15.76 3.06 -8.31
N PRO A 48 -16.81 3.91 -8.31
CA PRO A 48 -17.18 4.72 -7.15
C PRO A 48 -17.54 3.92 -5.89
N GLU A 49 -18.03 2.68 -6.04
CA GLU A 49 -18.30 1.76 -4.92
C GLU A 49 -17.04 1.41 -4.10
N SER A 50 -15.92 1.32 -4.80
CA SER A 50 -14.62 0.89 -4.28
C SER A 50 -13.73 2.07 -3.94
N TYR A 51 -13.87 3.17 -4.69
CA TYR A 51 -13.04 4.37 -4.55
C TYR A 51 -13.13 4.94 -3.13
N ARG A 52 -11.97 5.28 -2.59
CA ARG A 52 -11.83 5.98 -1.31
C ARG A 52 -10.86 7.13 -1.49
N GLU A 53 -11.41 8.33 -1.60
CA GLU A 53 -10.66 9.53 -1.99
C GLU A 53 -9.51 9.86 -1.03
N GLU A 54 -9.73 9.76 0.29
CA GLU A 54 -8.71 10.09 1.28
C GLU A 54 -7.52 9.13 1.20
N GLN A 55 -7.78 7.83 1.18
CA GLN A 55 -6.77 6.79 1.08
C GLN A 55 -6.06 6.86 -0.27
N ALA A 56 -6.78 7.11 -1.36
CA ALA A 56 -6.19 7.26 -2.70
C ALA A 56 -5.23 8.47 -2.76
N LYS A 57 -5.61 9.63 -2.21
CA LYS A 57 -4.76 10.82 -2.16
C LYS A 57 -3.53 10.63 -1.29
N ASP A 58 -3.68 10.02 -0.11
CA ASP A 58 -2.57 9.74 0.78
C ASP A 58 -1.58 8.76 0.14
N ALA A 59 -2.10 7.71 -0.50
CA ALA A 59 -1.28 6.72 -1.21
C ALA A 59 -0.52 7.35 -2.39
N TRP A 60 -1.17 8.20 -3.19
CA TRP A 60 -0.49 8.94 -4.26
C TRP A 60 0.58 9.90 -3.74
N THR A 61 0.33 10.52 -2.58
CA THR A 61 1.32 11.40 -1.94
C THR A 61 2.55 10.61 -1.50
N LYS A 62 2.37 9.44 -0.88
CA LYS A 62 3.46 8.52 -0.49
C LYS A 62 4.24 8.02 -1.71
N ILE A 63 3.53 7.68 -2.79
CA ILE A 63 4.18 7.32 -4.06
C ILE A 63 5.04 8.47 -4.58
N GLY A 64 4.52 9.70 -4.56
CA GLY A 64 5.27 10.89 -4.98
C GLY A 64 6.54 11.12 -4.15
N VAL A 65 6.46 10.96 -2.82
CA VAL A 65 7.62 11.05 -1.92
C VAL A 65 8.63 9.94 -2.25
N PHE A 66 8.18 8.69 -2.35
CA PHE A 66 9.06 7.57 -2.68
C PHE A 66 9.76 7.76 -4.03
N MET A 67 9.04 8.19 -5.07
CA MET A 67 9.63 8.44 -6.39
C MET A 67 10.65 9.58 -6.32
N LYS A 68 10.34 10.68 -5.63
CA LYS A 68 11.27 11.79 -5.44
C LYS A 68 12.56 11.34 -4.75
N ASP A 69 12.44 10.52 -3.70
CA ASP A 69 13.59 10.08 -2.91
C ASP A 69 14.45 9.03 -3.63
N ASN A 70 13.89 8.30 -4.61
CA ASN A 70 14.57 7.20 -5.29
C ASN A 70 14.92 7.46 -6.77
N LEU A 71 14.30 8.44 -7.44
CA LEU A 71 14.49 8.68 -8.88
C LEU A 71 15.13 10.02 -9.23
N GLY A 72 15.22 10.98 -8.30
CA GLY A 72 15.89 12.28 -8.51
C GLY A 72 15.04 13.30 -9.26
#